data_AF-A0A9D6UCC7-F1
#
_entry.id   AF-A0A9D6UCC7-F1
#
_cell.length_a   1.000
_cell.length_b   1.000
_cell.length_c   1.000
_cell.angle_alpha   90.00
_cell.angle_beta   90.00
_cell.angle_gamma   90.00
#
_symmetry.space_group_name_H-M   'P 1'
#
loop_
_entity.id
_entity.type
_entity.pdbx_description
1 polymer ?
#
loop_
_entity_poly.entity_id
_entity_poly.type
_entity_poly.pdbx_seq_one_letter_code
_entity_poly.pdbx_strand_id
1 'polypeptide(L)'
;MHNRVWFYLFVLIVIGAEISYLVGINSRTASEIELLNQAAERQSVEQIENYASGQTDGYKLVSLSKKLGSDASAKVHEILVLRAYELEPTDRDITVLASYFDARLEPKITELDPLYKK
;
A
#
# COMPACT_ATOMS: atom_id res chain seq x y z
N MET A 1 -12.46 -42.07 43.26
CA MET A 1 -11.51 -41.14 42.59
C MET A 1 -11.66 -41.09 41.07
N HIS A 2 -12.15 -42.15 40.40
CA HIS A 2 -12.30 -42.22 38.93
C HIS A 2 -13.29 -41.19 38.33
N ASN A 3 -14.47 -40.96 38.95
CA ASN A 3 -15.48 -40.02 38.43
C ASN A 3 -15.05 -38.54 38.37
N ARG A 4 -14.14 -38.12 39.26
CA ARG A 4 -13.68 -36.72 39.29
C ARG A 4 -12.77 -36.41 38.11
N VAL A 5 -11.93 -37.36 37.70
CA VAL A 5 -11.01 -37.21 36.55
C VAL A 5 -11.80 -37.05 35.26
N TRP A 6 -12.86 -37.84 35.06
CA TRP A 6 -13.75 -37.72 33.91
C TRP A 6 -14.50 -36.39 33.87
N PHE A 7 -14.92 -35.87 35.03
CA PHE A 7 -15.54 -34.55 35.12
C PHE A 7 -14.56 -33.43 34.72
N TYR A 8 -13.33 -33.43 35.24
CA TYR A 8 -12.33 -32.42 34.87
C TYR A 8 -11.90 -32.52 33.41
N LEU A 9 -11.81 -33.73 32.85
CA LEU A 9 -11.51 -33.94 31.43
C LEU A 9 -12.64 -33.38 30.53
N PHE A 10 -13.89 -33.62 30.91
CA PHE A 10 -15.05 -33.06 30.19
C PHE A 10 -15.06 -31.53 30.24
N VAL A 11 -14.81 -30.93 31.40
CA VAL A 11 -14.73 -29.47 31.56
C VAL A 11 -13.62 -28.88 30.67
N LEU A 12 -12.45 -29.52 30.59
CA LEU A 12 -11.36 -29.08 29.72
C LEU A 12 -11.73 -29.15 28.23
N ILE A 13 -12.47 -30.18 27.81
CA ILE A 13 -12.95 -30.32 26.42
C ILE A 13 -13.94 -29.19 26.09
N VAL A 14 -14.87 -28.88 26.99
CA VAL A 14 -15.86 -27.80 26.79
C VAL A 14 -15.17 -26.44 26.69
N ILE A 15 -14.25 -26.13 27.60
CA ILE A 15 -13.48 -24.88 27.57
C ILE A 15 -12.63 -24.78 26.31
N GLY A 16 -11.97 -25.87 25.90
CA GLY A 16 -11.18 -25.91 24.67
C GLY A 16 -12.02 -25.67 23.41
N ALA A 17 -13.24 -26.20 23.38
CA ALA A 17 -14.18 -25.98 22.28
C ALA A 17 -14.66 -24.52 22.19
N GLU A 18 -14.97 -23.89 23.33
CA GLU A 18 -15.37 -22.47 23.37
C GLU A 18 -14.23 -21.54 22.93
N ILE A 19 -13.00 -21.78 23.39
CA ILE A 19 -11.83 -21.00 22.98
C ILE A 19 -11.58 -21.16 21.47
N SER A 20 -11.65 -22.40 20.97
CA SER A 20 -11.47 -22.67 19.54
C SER A 20 -12.55 -21.99 18.67
N TYR A 21 -13.79 -21.93 19.17
CA TYR A 21 -14.89 -21.24 18.50
C TYR A 21 -14.67 -19.73 18.46
N LEU A 22 -14.29 -19.11 19.58
CA LEU A 22 -13.97 -17.67 19.65
C LEU A 22 -12.79 -17.29 18.74
N VAL A 23 -11.71 -18.08 18.74
CA VAL A 23 -10.55 -17.87 17.87
C VAL A 23 -10.94 -18.05 16.39
N GLY A 24 -11.81 -19.02 16.08
CA GLY A 24 -12.33 -19.23 14.74
C GLY A 24 -13.17 -18.05 14.22
N ILE A 25 -13.98 -17.42 15.07
CA ILE A 25 -14.75 -16.22 14.71
C ILE A 25 -13.80 -15.04 14.48
N ASN A 26 -12.89 -14.77 15.43
CA ASN A 26 -11.98 -13.63 15.33
C ASN A 26 -11.06 -13.72 14.10
N SER A 27 -10.60 -14.92 13.75
CA SER A 27 -9.77 -15.13 12.55
C SER A 27 -10.55 -14.91 11.24
N ARG A 28 -11.82 -15.33 11.18
CA ARG A 28 -12.70 -15.01 10.03
C ARG A 28 -12.95 -13.52 9.90
N THR A 29 -13.31 -12.85 10.99
CA THR A 29 -13.54 -11.39 10.98
C THR A 29 -12.28 -10.62 10.60
N ALA A 30 -11.11 -11.02 11.09
CA ALA A 30 -9.84 -10.41 10.68
C ALA A 30 -9.58 -10.59 9.18
N SER A 31 -9.81 -11.80 8.63
CA SER A 31 -9.65 -12.06 7.20
C SER A 31 -10.65 -11.29 6.33
N GLU A 32 -11.90 -11.13 6.78
CA GLU A 32 -12.91 -10.34 6.08
C GLU A 32 -12.56 -8.85 6.08
N ILE A 33 -12.08 -8.32 7.22
CA ILE A 33 -11.60 -6.93 7.31
C ILE A 33 -10.38 -6.71 6.41
N GLU A 34 -9.44 -7.66 6.38
CA GLU A 34 -8.27 -7.57 5.51
C GLU A 34 -8.67 -7.56 4.03
N LEU A 35 -9.59 -8.43 3.61
CA LEU A 35 -10.13 -8.46 2.26
C LEU A 35 -10.86 -7.15 1.90
N LEU A 36 -11.65 -6.60 2.82
CA LEU A 36 -12.33 -5.32 2.63
C LEU A 36 -11.35 -4.16 2.50
N ASN A 37 -10.30 -4.13 3.33
CA ASN A 37 -9.25 -3.13 3.27
C ASN A 37 -8.47 -3.21 1.95
N GLN A 38 -8.14 -4.42 1.50
CA GLN A 38 -7.49 -4.62 0.19
C GLN A 38 -8.39 -4.17 -0.96
N ALA A 39 -9.70 -4.43 -0.89
CA ALA A 39 -10.65 -3.97 -1.90
C ALA A 39 -10.75 -2.43 -1.92
N ALA A 40 -10.83 -1.79 -0.76
CA ALA A 40 -10.84 -0.33 -0.64
C ALA A 40 -9.54 0.30 -1.15
N GLU A 41 -8.39 -0.31 -0.84
CA GLU A 41 -7.09 0.13 -1.35
C GLU A 41 -7.02 0.03 -2.88
N ARG A 42 -7.45 -1.09 -3.47
CA ARG A 42 -7.53 -1.25 -4.93
C ARG A 42 -8.40 -0.18 -5.59
N GLN A 43 -9.56 0.10 -5.00
CA GLN A 43 -10.47 1.13 -5.52
C GLN A 43 -9.85 2.52 -5.43
N SER A 44 -9.14 2.83 -4.35
CA SER A 44 -8.42 4.10 -4.19
C SER A 44 -7.32 4.25 -5.24
N VAL A 45 -6.53 3.20 -5.47
CA VAL A 45 -5.47 3.18 -6.49
C VAL A 45 -6.06 3.39 -7.89
N GLU A 46 -7.14 2.69 -8.23
CA GLU A 46 -7.82 2.82 -9.53
C GLU A 46 -8.35 4.24 -9.76
N GLN A 47 -8.91 4.89 -8.74
CA GLN A 47 -9.35 6.28 -8.83
C GLN A 47 -8.18 7.23 -9.10
N ILE A 48 -7.06 7.04 -8.42
CA ILE A 48 -5.85 7.83 -8.64
C ILE A 48 -5.29 7.59 -10.04
N GLU A 49 -5.26 6.35 -10.51
CA GLU A 49 -4.80 6.00 -11.87
C GLU A 49 -5.65 6.66 -12.95
N ASN A 50 -6.97 6.63 -12.79
CA ASN A 50 -7.91 7.33 -13.67
C ASN A 50 -7.73 8.85 -13.62
N TYR A 51 -7.48 9.42 -12.43
CA TYR A 51 -7.19 10.85 -12.29
C TYR A 51 -5.86 11.24 -12.97
N ALA A 52 -4.81 10.45 -12.75
CA ALA A 52 -3.47 10.72 -13.25
C ALA A 52 -3.41 10.59 -14.78
N SER A 53 -4.07 9.59 -15.36
CA SER A 53 -4.15 9.39 -16.81
C SER A 53 -4.83 10.55 -17.53
N GLY A 54 -5.88 11.13 -16.93
CA GLY A 54 -6.60 12.30 -17.46
C GLY A 54 -5.88 13.64 -17.27
N GLN A 55 -4.76 13.67 -16.55
CA GLN A 55 -4.00 14.90 -16.29
C GLN A 55 -2.98 15.18 -17.39
N THR A 56 -2.76 16.47 -17.67
CA THR A 56 -1.85 16.97 -18.70
C THR A 56 -0.67 17.77 -18.14
N ASP A 57 -0.64 17.97 -16.83
CA ASP A 57 0.28 18.84 -16.10
C ASP A 57 0.99 18.02 -15.00
N GLY A 58 2.29 17.80 -15.18
CA GLY A 58 3.09 16.94 -14.31
C GLY A 58 3.29 17.55 -12.92
N TYR A 59 3.48 18.87 -12.85
CA TYR A 59 3.60 19.59 -11.59
C TYR A 59 2.38 19.45 -10.68
N LYS A 60 1.17 19.39 -11.24
CA LYS A 60 -0.06 19.12 -10.46
C LYS A 60 -0.05 17.73 -9.82
N LEU A 61 0.41 16.72 -10.56
CA LEU A 61 0.51 15.35 -10.04
C LEU A 61 1.56 15.24 -8.93
N VAL A 62 2.71 15.91 -9.10
CA VAL A 62 3.74 15.99 -8.04
C VAL A 62 3.23 16.76 -6.82
N SER A 63 2.51 17.87 -7.03
CA SER A 63 1.88 18.64 -5.95
C SER A 63 0.87 17.80 -5.17
N LEU A 64 0.05 17.01 -5.87
CA LEU A 64 -0.90 16.09 -5.25
C LEU A 64 -0.16 15.02 -4.43
N SER A 65 0.87 14.39 -5.01
CA SER A 65 1.70 13.41 -4.31
C SER A 65 2.29 13.99 -3.01
N LYS A 66 2.81 15.22 -3.05
CA LYS A 66 3.32 15.93 -1.85
C LYS A 66 2.23 16.23 -0.83
N LYS A 67 1.02 16.61 -1.26
CA LYS A 67 -0.11 16.91 -0.37
C LYS A 67 -0.61 15.67 0.36
N LEU A 68 -0.58 14.51 -0.29
CA LEU A 68 -0.97 13.24 0.32
C LEU A 68 0.04 12.80 1.39
N GLY A 69 1.30 13.21 1.29
CA GLY A 69 2.30 12.98 2.34
C GLY A 69 2.49 11.50 2.64
N SER A 70 2.59 11.14 3.92
CA SER A 70 2.72 9.75 4.37
C SER A 70 1.42 8.96 4.39
N ASP A 71 0.28 9.61 4.15
CA ASP A 71 -1.04 8.99 4.30
C ASP A 71 -1.43 8.16 3.07
N ALA A 72 -0.78 8.40 1.93
CA ALA A 72 -0.96 7.61 0.72
C ALA A 72 -0.02 6.41 0.67
N SER A 73 -0.48 5.34 0.00
CA SER A 73 0.34 4.16 -0.23
C SER A 73 1.49 4.47 -1.20
N ALA A 74 2.59 3.73 -1.09
CA ALA A 74 3.72 3.86 -2.01
C ALA A 74 3.29 3.74 -3.48
N LYS A 75 2.27 2.91 -3.77
CA LYS A 75 1.73 2.72 -5.11
C LYS A 75 1.05 3.97 -5.67
N VAL A 76 0.32 4.71 -4.83
CA VAL A 76 -0.29 5.98 -5.22
C VAL A 76 0.78 7.01 -5.58
N HIS A 77 1.85 7.11 -4.78
CA HIS A 77 2.96 8.01 -5.10
C HIS A 77 3.68 7.61 -6.39
N GLU A 78 3.93 6.32 -6.58
CA GLU A 78 4.53 5.78 -7.81
C GLU A 78 3.72 6.19 -9.05
N ILE A 79 2.40 5.96 -9.05
CA ILE A 79 1.52 6.30 -10.18
C ILE A 79 1.60 7.79 -10.51
N LEU A 80 1.47 8.66 -9.50
CA LEU A 80 1.47 10.10 -9.70
C LEU A 80 2.82 10.61 -10.21
N VAL A 81 3.92 10.12 -9.66
CA VAL A 81 5.27 10.61 -9.99
C VAL A 81 5.73 10.07 -11.34
N LEU A 82 5.50 8.79 -11.65
CA LEU A 82 5.84 8.23 -12.97
C LEU A 82 5.02 8.89 -14.07
N ARG A 83 3.72 9.12 -13.84
CA ARG A 83 2.89 9.85 -14.80
C ARG A 83 3.34 11.30 -14.97
N ALA A 84 3.76 11.96 -13.90
CA ALA A 84 4.35 13.30 -14.00
C ALA A 84 5.61 13.31 -14.87
N TYR A 85 6.48 12.30 -14.71
CA TYR A 85 7.67 12.14 -15.55
C TYR A 85 7.34 11.90 -17.02
N GLU A 86 6.29 11.12 -17.33
CA GLU A 86 5.85 10.94 -18.72
C GLU A 86 5.42 12.25 -19.38
N LEU A 87 4.80 13.15 -18.61
CA LEU A 87 4.38 14.47 -19.08
C LEU A 87 5.55 15.44 -19.21
N GLU A 88 6.51 15.38 -18.29
CA GLU A 88 7.62 16.34 -18.17
C GLU A 88 8.98 15.62 -18.03
N PRO A 89 9.42 14.85 -19.05
CA PRO A 89 10.60 13.98 -18.95
C PRO A 89 11.94 14.72 -18.98
N THR A 90 11.91 16.04 -19.20
CA THR A 90 13.08 16.93 -19.20
C THR A 90 13.20 17.72 -17.90
N ASP A 91 12.20 17.66 -17.02
CA ASP A 91 12.28 18.29 -15.71
C ASP A 91 13.16 17.45 -14.80
N ARG A 92 14.27 18.03 -14.33
CA ARG A 92 15.22 17.35 -13.45
C ARG A 92 14.56 16.90 -12.15
N ASP A 93 13.80 17.77 -11.49
CA ASP A 93 13.30 17.50 -10.15
C ASP A 93 12.26 16.37 -10.20
N ILE A 94 11.43 16.35 -11.24
CA ILE A 94 10.49 15.25 -11.50
C ILE A 94 11.22 13.96 -11.86
N THR A 95 12.27 14.03 -12.70
CA THR A 95 13.07 12.85 -13.07
C THR A 95 13.79 12.25 -11.85
N VAL A 96 14.31 13.09 -10.96
CA VAL A 96 14.90 12.68 -9.69
C VAL A 96 13.85 11.97 -8.83
N LEU A 97 12.65 12.55 -8.68
CA LEU A 97 11.55 11.91 -7.93
C LEU A 97 11.13 10.56 -8.55
N ALA A 98 11.05 10.49 -9.87
CA ALA A 98 10.68 9.27 -10.58
C ALA A 98 11.74 8.17 -10.44
N SER A 99 13.02 8.52 -10.30
CA SER A 99 14.10 7.54 -10.13
C SER A 99 14.02 6.73 -8.83
N TYR A 100 13.33 7.25 -7.80
CA TYR A 100 13.07 6.47 -6.58
C TYR A 100 12.13 5.29 -6.83
N PHE A 101 11.35 5.32 -7.92
CA PHE A 101 10.40 4.29 -8.30
C PHE A 101 10.85 3.49 -9.54
N ASP A 102 11.59 4.11 -10.47
CA ASP A 102 12.20 3.45 -11.63
C ASP A 102 13.70 3.74 -11.72
N ALA A 103 14.51 2.79 -11.25
CA ALA A 103 15.98 2.90 -11.25
C ALA A 103 16.59 3.10 -12.65
N ARG A 104 15.86 2.80 -13.73
CA ARG A 104 16.35 3.03 -15.11
C ARG A 104 16.47 4.52 -15.43
N LEU A 105 15.90 5.40 -14.62
CA LEU A 105 15.96 6.86 -14.79
C LEU A 105 17.21 7.48 -14.17
N GLU A 106 17.99 6.76 -13.37
CA GLU A 106 19.21 7.27 -12.74
C GLU A 106 20.25 7.83 -13.74
N PRO A 107 20.54 7.17 -14.88
CA PRO A 107 21.45 7.72 -15.89
C PRO A 107 20.94 9.05 -16.45
N LYS A 108 19.62 9.16 -16.64
CA LYS A 108 18.97 10.35 -17.19
C LYS A 108 19.06 11.55 -16.25
N ILE A 109 19.14 11.35 -14.94
CA ILE A 109 19.43 12.43 -13.99
C ILE A 109 20.81 13.03 -14.27
N THR A 110 21.81 12.20 -14.53
CA THR A 110 23.17 12.67 -14.81
C THR A 110 23.26 13.42 -16.14
N GLU A 111 22.40 13.05 -17.11
CA GLU A 111 22.26 13.80 -18.37
C GLU A 111 21.62 15.17 -18.16
N LEU A 112 20.58 15.27 -17.32
CA LEU A 112 19.86 16.51 -17.03
C LEU A 112 20.60 17.42 -16.05
N ASP A 113 21.35 16.86 -15.11
CA ASP A 113 22.16 17.56 -14.11
C ASP A 113 23.48 16.81 -13.86
N PRO A 114 24.53 17.11 -14.65
CA PRO A 114 25.84 16.48 -14.51
C PRO A 114 26.52 16.73 -13.16
N LEU A 115 26.04 17.70 -12.38
CA LEU A 115 26.58 18.02 -11.06
C LEU A 115 25.80 17.34 -9.92
N TYR A 116 24.72 16.64 -10.23
CA TYR A 116 23.94 15.91 -9.24
C TYR A 116 24.77 14.81 -8.59
N LYS A 117 24.97 14.92 -7.29
CA LYS A 117 25.62 13.90 -6.46
C LYS A 117 24.55 13.26 -5.59
N LYS A 118 24.33 11.96 -5.79
CA LYS A 118 23.36 11.14 -5.05
C LYS A 118 23.79 10.96 -3.60
#